data_AF-A0A6J7ZV93-F1
#
_entry.id   AF-A0A6J7ZV93-F1
#
_cell.length_a   1.000
_cell.length_b   1.000
_cell.length_c   1.000
_cell.angle_alpha   90.00
_cell.angle_beta   90.00
_cell.angle_gamma   90.00
#
_symmetry.space_group_name_H-M   'P 1'
#
loop_
_entity.id
_entity.type
_entity.pdbx_description
1 polymer ?
#
loop_
_entity_poly.entity_id
_entity_poly.type
_entity_poly.pdbx_seq_one_letter_code
_entity_poly.pdbx_strand_id
1 'polypeptide(L)'
;MSSTTDYRTCYNSFCCSGYTGSSCSQAICYGTTSCPNGGTCSSPNACVCAPGFGGSQCSDINECQTGTDNCQQNCINTHGSFICSCESGYSMNSNGATCTDINECLVSNGGCSHICRNSLGSYQCNCRDGFYLASDGKTCVGMLLKKVIMVLKI
;
A
#
# COMPACT_ATOMS: atom_id res chain seq x y z
N MET A 1 -33.71 29.40 -43.49
CA MET A 1 -33.28 28.06 -43.05
C MET A 1 -31.78 28.11 -42.77
N SER A 2 -31.41 28.19 -41.49
CA SER A 2 -30.13 27.75 -40.91
C SER A 2 -30.33 27.93 -39.40
N SER A 3 -30.07 27.00 -38.51
CA SER A 3 -29.77 25.57 -38.55
C SER A 3 -29.61 25.27 -37.06
N THR A 4 -30.34 24.29 -36.54
CA THR A 4 -30.12 23.65 -35.22
C THR A 4 -30.07 24.57 -34.00
N THR A 5 -30.99 24.33 -33.05
CA THR A 5 -30.83 24.64 -31.63
C THR A 5 -29.39 24.41 -31.16
N ASP A 6 -28.56 25.47 -31.11
CA ASP A 6 -27.19 25.39 -30.61
C ASP A 6 -27.20 25.76 -29.13
N TYR A 7 -27.11 24.75 -28.28
CA TYR A 7 -27.20 24.80 -26.82
C TYR A 7 -25.99 25.51 -26.16
N ARG A 8 -25.17 26.25 -26.92
CA ARG A 8 -23.83 26.71 -26.53
C ARG A 8 -23.66 28.24 -26.42
N THR A 9 -24.53 29.05 -27.02
CA THR A 9 -24.55 30.52 -26.88
C THR A 9 -25.84 31.00 -26.23
N CYS A 10 -25.77 31.67 -25.07
CA CYS A 10 -26.96 32.06 -24.29
C CYS A 10 -27.37 33.53 -24.43
N TYR A 11 -26.46 34.45 -24.77
CA TYR A 11 -26.77 35.86 -24.90
C TYR A 11 -25.67 36.62 -25.64
N ASN A 12 -26.02 37.48 -26.62
CA ASN A 12 -25.12 38.42 -27.30
C ASN A 12 -23.73 37.85 -27.68
N SER A 13 -23.69 36.61 -28.20
CA SER A 13 -22.45 35.87 -28.56
C SER A 13 -21.53 35.45 -27.40
N PHE A 14 -21.97 35.58 -26.14
CA PHE A 14 -21.30 34.99 -24.99
C PHE A 14 -21.68 33.51 -24.82
N CYS A 15 -20.71 32.72 -24.36
CA CYS A 15 -20.93 31.31 -24.09
C CYS A 15 -21.87 31.09 -22.91
N CYS A 16 -22.70 30.06 -23.01
CA CYS A 16 -23.50 29.55 -21.90
C CYS A 16 -22.63 29.25 -20.68
N SER A 17 -23.22 29.34 -19.48
CA SER A 17 -22.54 28.93 -18.24
C SER A 17 -21.96 27.52 -18.40
N GLY A 18 -20.66 27.38 -18.12
CA GLY A 18 -19.94 26.13 -18.27
C GLY A 18 -19.39 25.85 -19.68
N TYR A 19 -19.38 26.83 -20.59
CA TYR A 19 -18.72 26.73 -21.90
C TYR A 19 -17.75 27.90 -22.15
N THR A 20 -16.75 27.66 -22.99
CA THR A 20 -15.74 28.64 -23.40
C THR A 20 -15.28 28.42 -24.85
N GLY A 21 -14.40 29.28 -25.33
CA GLY A 21 -13.88 29.29 -26.69
C GLY A 21 -14.71 30.11 -27.67
N SER A 22 -14.15 30.41 -28.84
CA SER A 22 -14.75 31.29 -29.85
C SER A 22 -16.06 30.80 -30.44
N SER A 23 -16.33 29.50 -30.35
CA SER A 23 -17.58 28.86 -30.81
C SER A 23 -18.33 28.17 -29.67
N CYS A 24 -17.97 28.46 -28.41
CA CYS A 24 -18.57 27.85 -27.22
C CYS A 24 -18.61 26.31 -27.25
N SER A 25 -17.66 25.71 -27.95
CA SER A 25 -17.56 24.27 -28.16
C SER A 25 -16.85 23.57 -27.01
N GLN A 26 -16.05 24.30 -26.21
CA GLN A 26 -15.27 23.75 -25.10
C GLN A 26 -16.07 23.83 -23.81
N ALA A 27 -16.30 22.70 -23.14
CA ALA A 27 -16.91 22.70 -21.82
C ALA A 27 -15.88 23.12 -20.76
N ILE A 28 -16.31 23.93 -19.80
CA ILE A 28 -15.61 24.16 -18.54
C ILE A 28 -16.09 23.06 -17.59
N CYS A 29 -15.16 22.27 -17.05
CA CYS A 29 -15.48 21.04 -16.31
C CYS A 29 -15.26 21.23 -14.81
N TYR A 30 -14.11 21.80 -14.42
CA TYR A 30 -13.92 22.26 -13.05
C TYR A 30 -13.04 23.50 -13.02
N GLY A 31 -13.66 24.68 -13.18
CA GLY A 31 -12.97 25.98 -13.26
C GLY A 31 -12.01 26.12 -14.45
N THR A 32 -11.80 25.05 -15.23
CA THR A 32 -10.90 24.92 -16.38
C THR A 32 -11.55 24.02 -17.43
N THR A 33 -10.93 23.90 -18.60
CA THR A 33 -11.42 23.05 -19.72
C THR A 33 -11.03 21.57 -19.57
N SER A 34 -10.51 21.15 -18.43
CA SER A 34 -10.04 19.79 -18.17
C SER A 34 -10.38 19.33 -16.77
N CYS A 35 -10.55 18.02 -16.60
CA CYS A 35 -10.62 17.40 -15.30
C CYS A 35 -9.21 17.03 -14.80
N PRO A 36 -8.91 17.16 -13.50
CA PRO A 36 -7.63 16.77 -12.94
C PRO A 36 -7.44 15.24 -12.97
N ASN A 37 -6.20 14.81 -12.74
CA ASN A 37 -5.81 13.40 -12.57
C ASN A 37 -6.30 12.46 -13.69
N GLY A 38 -6.25 12.95 -14.94
CA GLY A 38 -6.63 12.16 -16.11
C GLY A 38 -8.13 11.94 -16.29
N GLY A 39 -8.97 12.65 -15.53
CA GLY A 39 -10.42 12.63 -15.73
C GLY A 39 -10.85 13.18 -17.10
N THR A 40 -12.06 12.82 -17.52
CA THR A 40 -12.67 13.28 -18.76
C THR A 40 -13.91 14.11 -18.49
N CYS A 41 -14.13 15.13 -19.31
CA CYS A 41 -15.32 15.97 -19.19
C CYS A 41 -16.52 15.26 -19.83
N SER A 42 -17.53 14.92 -19.02
CA SER A 42 -18.77 14.34 -19.53
C SER A 42 -19.82 15.39 -19.87
N SER A 43 -19.85 16.50 -19.11
CA SER A 43 -20.70 17.65 -19.35
C SER A 43 -20.12 18.89 -18.66
N PRO A 44 -20.66 20.10 -18.92
CA PRO A 44 -20.25 21.31 -18.19
C PRO A 44 -20.36 21.12 -16.69
N ASN A 45 -19.32 21.52 -15.96
CA ASN A 45 -19.18 21.35 -14.51
C ASN A 45 -19.19 19.89 -14.02
N ALA A 46 -18.98 18.90 -14.91
CA ALA A 46 -18.99 17.48 -14.55
C ALA A 46 -17.77 16.74 -15.10
N CYS A 47 -17.13 16.00 -14.20
CA CYS A 47 -15.99 15.15 -14.49
C CYS A 47 -16.35 13.68 -14.29
N VAL A 48 -15.90 12.84 -15.22
CA VAL A 48 -15.81 11.39 -15.04
C VAL A 48 -14.36 11.08 -14.74
N CYS A 49 -14.11 10.54 -13.55
CA CYS A 49 -12.77 10.36 -13.04
C CYS A 49 -12.11 9.09 -13.58
N ALA A 50 -10.78 9.10 -13.68
CA ALA A 50 -10.00 7.90 -13.94
C ALA A 50 -10.11 6.92 -12.74
N PRO A 51 -9.83 5.62 -12.93
CA PRO A 51 -9.76 4.68 -11.82
C PRO A 51 -8.80 5.16 -10.72
N GLY A 52 -9.17 4.92 -9.45
CA GLY A 52 -8.42 5.42 -8.28
C GLY A 52 -8.77 6.85 -7.85
N PHE A 53 -9.67 7.53 -8.57
CA PHE A 53 -10.07 8.91 -8.28
C PHE A 53 -11.59 9.06 -8.11
N GLY A 54 -12.02 9.99 -7.27
CA GLY A 54 -13.43 10.18 -6.93
C GLY A 54 -13.82 11.62 -6.59
N GLY A 55 -15.13 11.83 -6.48
CA GLY A 55 -15.74 13.14 -6.21
C GLY A 55 -15.76 14.07 -7.43
N SER A 56 -16.28 15.27 -7.24
CA SER A 56 -16.39 16.28 -8.31
C SER A 56 -15.03 16.76 -8.83
N GLN A 57 -13.97 16.55 -8.06
CA GLN A 57 -12.61 16.98 -8.36
C GLN A 57 -11.68 15.88 -8.80
N CYS A 58 -12.18 14.65 -9.00
CA CYS A 58 -11.31 13.51 -9.26
C CYS A 58 -10.09 13.47 -8.33
N SER A 59 -10.36 13.70 -7.04
CA SER A 59 -9.35 13.62 -6.01
C SER A 59 -9.00 12.17 -5.79
N ASP A 60 -7.76 11.95 -5.36
CA ASP A 60 -7.26 10.64 -4.99
C ASP A 60 -8.20 9.95 -3.98
N ILE A 61 -8.56 8.70 -4.25
CA ILE A 61 -9.28 7.88 -3.28
C ILE A 61 -8.22 7.21 -2.42
N ASN A 62 -8.28 7.42 -1.11
CA ASN A 62 -7.41 6.70 -0.20
C ASN A 62 -7.99 5.32 0.11
N GLU A 63 -7.58 4.29 -0.63
CA GLU A 63 -8.16 2.94 -0.48
C GLU A 63 -7.87 2.33 0.89
N CYS A 64 -6.76 2.71 1.53
CA CYS A 64 -6.39 2.27 2.87
C CYS A 64 -7.33 2.85 3.94
N GLN A 65 -7.84 4.06 3.73
CA GLN A 65 -8.79 4.69 4.66
C GLN A 65 -10.22 4.19 4.42
N THR A 66 -10.56 3.83 3.19
CA THR A 66 -11.88 3.27 2.85
C THR A 66 -11.99 1.77 3.10
N GLY A 67 -10.86 1.08 3.32
CA GLY A 67 -10.81 -0.36 3.56
C GLY A 67 -11.14 -1.19 2.31
N THR A 68 -10.85 -0.63 1.13
CA THR A 68 -11.10 -1.27 -0.18
C THR A 68 -9.82 -1.78 -0.84
N ASP A 69 -8.69 -1.69 -0.13
CA ASP A 69 -7.35 -2.05 -0.60
C ASP A 69 -7.13 -3.57 -0.75
N ASN A 70 -7.86 -4.40 -0.01
CA ASN A 70 -7.68 -5.86 0.00
C ASN A 70 -6.25 -6.32 0.37
N CYS A 71 -5.44 -5.50 1.04
CA CYS A 71 -4.14 -5.90 1.54
C CYS A 71 -4.32 -6.85 2.74
N GLN A 72 -3.50 -7.90 2.83
CA GLN A 72 -3.55 -8.82 3.98
C GLN A 72 -3.01 -8.18 5.26
N GLN A 73 -2.00 -7.31 5.14
CA GLN A 73 -1.31 -6.69 6.27
C GLN A 73 -1.32 -5.17 6.12
N ASN A 74 -0.26 -4.56 5.58
CA ASN A 74 -0.14 -3.11 5.53
C ASN A 74 -0.60 -2.56 4.18
N CYS A 75 -1.34 -1.46 4.20
CA CYS A 75 -1.72 -0.68 3.02
C CYS A 75 -0.99 0.67 3.02
N ILE A 76 -0.48 1.07 1.86
CA ILE A 76 0.16 2.37 1.65
C ILE A 76 -0.55 3.05 0.48
N ASN A 77 -1.21 4.17 0.76
CA ASN A 77 -1.90 4.93 -0.26
C ASN A 77 -0.90 5.60 -1.19
N THR A 78 -1.17 5.57 -2.49
CA THR A 78 -0.39 6.25 -3.52
C THR A 78 -1.30 7.11 -4.39
N HIS A 79 -0.75 7.95 -5.25
CA HIS A 79 -1.60 8.77 -6.11
C HIS A 79 -2.22 7.91 -7.24
N GLY A 80 -3.54 7.76 -7.23
CA GLY A 80 -4.35 7.01 -8.20
C GLY A 80 -4.41 5.50 -7.96
N SER A 81 -3.88 5.01 -6.84
CA SER A 81 -3.84 3.59 -6.47
C SER A 81 -3.32 3.45 -5.03
N PHE A 82 -3.14 2.21 -4.58
CA PHE A 82 -2.40 1.87 -3.37
C PHE A 82 -1.39 0.76 -3.65
N ILE A 83 -0.51 0.52 -2.69
CA ILE A 83 0.36 -0.66 -2.66
C ILE A 83 0.22 -1.37 -1.32
N CYS A 84 0.22 -2.70 -1.35
CA CYS A 84 0.31 -3.49 -0.12
C CYS A 84 1.77 -3.68 0.29
N SER A 85 2.01 -3.95 1.57
CA SER A 85 3.30 -4.39 2.07
C SER A 85 3.15 -5.37 3.23
N CYS A 86 4.18 -6.17 3.46
CA CYS A 86 4.19 -7.17 4.51
C CYS A 86 4.96 -6.67 5.74
N GLU A 87 4.52 -7.09 6.92
CA GLU A 87 5.22 -6.92 8.18
C GLU A 87 6.58 -7.66 8.15
N SER A 88 7.47 -7.26 9.06
CA SER A 88 8.75 -7.94 9.26
C SER A 88 8.55 -9.44 9.50
N GLY A 89 9.38 -10.28 8.86
CA GLY A 89 9.26 -11.73 8.94
C GLY A 89 8.33 -12.34 7.88
N TYR A 90 7.73 -11.53 7.00
CA TYR A 90 6.88 -12.00 5.90
C TYR A 90 7.40 -11.56 4.53
N SER A 91 7.05 -12.32 3.51
CA SER A 91 7.36 -12.05 2.11
C SER A 91 6.08 -11.87 1.30
N MET A 92 6.13 -10.95 0.33
CA MET A 92 4.99 -10.65 -0.55
C MET A 92 4.82 -11.75 -1.60
N ASN A 93 3.59 -12.24 -1.75
CA ASN A 93 3.24 -13.19 -2.80
C ASN A 93 3.11 -12.52 -4.17
N SER A 94 3.06 -13.33 -5.23
CA SER A 94 2.98 -12.86 -6.62
C SER A 94 1.71 -12.07 -6.96
N ASN A 95 0.66 -12.17 -6.14
CA ASN A 95 -0.55 -11.38 -6.29
C ASN A 95 -0.39 -9.93 -5.78
N GLY A 96 0.73 -9.60 -5.15
CA GLY A 96 1.02 -8.25 -4.63
C GLY A 96 0.19 -7.83 -3.42
N ALA A 97 -0.63 -8.71 -2.84
CA ALA A 97 -1.60 -8.36 -1.79
C ALA A 97 -1.52 -9.25 -0.54
N THR A 98 -1.08 -10.51 -0.69
CA THR A 98 -0.97 -11.46 0.42
C THR A 98 0.49 -11.67 0.85
N CYS A 99 0.65 -12.02 2.12
CA CYS A 99 1.93 -12.16 2.80
C CYS A 99 2.09 -13.59 3.32
N THR A 100 3.25 -14.18 3.03
CA THR A 100 3.63 -15.52 3.49
C THR A 100 4.78 -15.41 4.47
N ASP A 101 4.65 -16.10 5.59
CA ASP A 101 5.69 -16.22 6.62
C ASP A 101 7.03 -16.68 6.02
N ILE A 102 8.11 -15.99 6.36
CA ILE A 102 9.45 -16.38 5.97
C ILE A 102 9.94 -17.41 6.98
N ASN A 103 10.14 -18.65 6.53
CA ASN A 103 10.71 -19.66 7.42
C ASN A 103 12.24 -19.53 7.49
N GLU A 104 12.74 -18.81 8.50
CA GLU A 104 14.18 -18.56 8.65
C GLU A 104 14.97 -19.83 8.96
N CYS A 105 14.32 -20.88 9.49
CA CYS A 105 14.95 -22.17 9.74
C CYS A 105 15.39 -22.89 8.46
N LEU A 106 14.80 -22.56 7.31
CA LEU A 106 15.20 -23.15 6.02
C LEU A 106 16.55 -22.63 5.53
N VAL A 107 16.99 -21.46 6.00
CA VAL A 107 18.25 -20.84 5.59
C VAL A 107 19.23 -20.87 6.75
N SER A 108 20.27 -21.70 6.63
CA SER A 108 21.32 -21.83 7.66
C SER A 108 20.76 -22.08 9.09
N ASN A 109 19.64 -22.80 9.20
CA ASN A 109 18.97 -23.07 10.48
C ASN A 109 18.63 -21.80 11.29
N GLY A 110 18.33 -20.68 10.63
CA GLY A 110 18.11 -19.37 11.28
C GLY A 110 19.35 -18.81 12.00
N GLY A 111 20.52 -19.43 11.79
CA GLY A 111 21.73 -19.19 12.58
C GLY A 111 21.70 -19.80 13.98
N CYS A 112 20.72 -20.64 14.31
CA CYS A 112 20.66 -21.35 15.59
C CYS A 112 21.76 -22.41 15.68
N SER A 113 22.46 -22.50 16.82
CA SER A 113 23.46 -23.56 17.04
C SER A 113 22.87 -24.96 17.07
N HIS A 114 21.68 -25.11 17.65
CA HIS A 114 21.02 -26.41 17.80
C HIS A 114 19.69 -26.44 17.04
N ILE A 115 18.58 -26.17 17.71
CA ILE A 115 17.23 -26.38 17.17
C ILE A 115 16.66 -25.04 16.75
N CYS A 116 16.25 -24.90 15.51
CA CYS A 116 15.43 -23.78 15.05
C CYS A 116 13.95 -24.16 15.06
N ARG A 117 13.10 -23.28 15.58
CA ARG A 117 11.64 -23.41 15.54
C ARG A 117 11.06 -22.17 14.86
N ASN A 118 10.48 -22.39 13.68
CA ASN A 118 9.78 -21.35 12.95
C ASN A 118 8.47 -20.99 13.64
N SER A 119 8.07 -19.72 13.55
CA SER A 119 6.81 -19.19 14.04
C SER A 119 6.30 -18.11 13.08
N LEU A 120 5.04 -17.69 13.20
CA LEU A 120 4.52 -16.65 12.31
C LEU A 120 5.20 -15.30 12.60
N GLY A 121 5.88 -14.73 11.60
CA GLY A 121 6.59 -13.46 11.63
C GLY A 121 7.95 -13.51 12.34
N SER A 122 8.42 -14.68 12.77
CA SER A 122 9.68 -14.82 13.50
C SER A 122 10.12 -16.27 13.67
N TYR A 123 11.19 -16.49 14.41
CA TYR A 123 11.65 -17.81 14.80
C TYR A 123 12.40 -17.74 16.13
N GLN A 124 12.58 -18.89 16.75
CA GLN A 124 13.35 -19.01 17.98
C GLN A 124 14.32 -20.18 17.94
N CYS A 125 15.46 -19.99 18.60
CA CYS A 125 16.44 -21.05 18.80
C CYS A 125 16.23 -21.73 20.16
N ASN A 126 16.31 -23.05 20.18
CA ASN A 126 16.25 -23.86 21.40
C ASN A 126 17.50 -24.74 21.52
N CYS A 127 17.88 -25.02 22.76
CA CYS A 127 19.02 -25.88 23.08
C CYS A 127 18.57 -27.28 23.49
N ARG A 128 19.39 -28.27 23.13
CA ARG A 128 19.27 -29.65 23.63
C ARG A 128 19.62 -29.71 25.12
N ASP A 129 19.24 -30.80 25.77
CA ASP A 129 19.51 -31.03 27.19
C ASP A 129 20.99 -30.88 27.54
N GLY A 130 21.28 -30.27 28.69
CA GLY A 130 22.64 -29.97 29.14
C GLY A 130 23.24 -28.66 28.58
N PHE A 131 22.49 -27.90 27.78
CA PHE A 131 22.89 -26.59 27.24
C PHE A 131 21.86 -25.52 27.58
N TYR A 132 22.30 -24.26 27.64
CA TYR A 132 21.42 -23.10 27.78
C TYR A 132 21.64 -22.12 26.62
N LEU A 133 20.59 -21.35 26.29
CA LEU A 133 20.66 -20.33 25.23
C LEU A 133 21.44 -19.11 25.73
N ALA A 134 22.44 -18.69 24.96
CA ALA A 134 23.21 -17.48 25.23
C ALA A 134 22.39 -16.21 24.98
N SER A 135 22.94 -15.06 25.38
CA SER A 135 22.28 -13.76 25.26
C SER A 135 22.10 -13.28 23.82
N ASP A 136 22.81 -13.88 22.87
CA ASP A 136 22.62 -13.62 21.44
C ASP A 136 21.35 -14.29 20.87
N GLY A 137 20.65 -15.09 21.68
CA GLY A 137 19.43 -15.79 21.29
C GLY A 137 19.65 -16.92 20.28
N LYS A 138 20.90 -17.28 19.96
CA LYS A 138 21.25 -18.25 18.90
C LYS A 138 22.21 -19.33 19.34
N THR A 139 23.16 -18.98 20.21
CA THR A 139 24.24 -19.88 20.61
C THR A 139 23.84 -20.74 21.81
N CYS A 140 24.11 -22.05 21.74
CA CYS A 140 23.89 -22.95 22.87
C CYS A 140 25.19 -23.24 23.59
N VAL A 141 25.26 -22.88 24.87
CA VAL A 141 26.46 -23.05 25.70
C VAL A 141 26.25 -24.17 26.71
N GLY A 142 27.22 -25.07 26.80
CA GLY A 142 27.16 -26.20 27.72
C GLY A 142 27.10 -25.72 29.18
N MET A 143 26.23 -26.35 29.97
CA MET A 143 26.06 -26.02 31.39
C MET A 143 27.33 -26.26 32.24
N LEU A 144 28.31 -26.99 31.71
CA LEU A 144 29.64 -27.17 32.31
C LEU A 144 30.43 -25.86 32.46
N LEU A 145 30.16 -24.84 31.63
CA LEU A 145 30.84 -23.54 31.69
C LEU A 145 30.22 -22.59 32.73
N LYS A 146 28.90 -22.66 32.96
CA LYS A 146 28.22 -21.81 33.96
C LYS A 146 28.45 -22.26 35.41
N LYS A 147 28.55 -23.57 35.66
CA LYS A 147 28.84 -24.08 37.02
C LYS A 147 30.20 -23.61 37.51
N VAL A 148 31.20 -23.51 36.65
CA VAL A 148 32.54 -23.01 37.03
C VAL A 148 32.51 -21.49 37.27
N ILE A 149 31.80 -20.73 36.44
CA ILE A 149 31.74 -19.24 36.55
C ILE A 149 30.85 -18.77 37.71
N MET A 150 29.74 -19.45 38.04
CA MET A 150 28.91 -19.09 39.19
C MET A 150 29.52 -19.51 40.53
N VAL A 151 30.42 -20.50 40.56
CA VAL A 151 31.13 -20.91 41.77
C VAL A 151 32.39 -20.06 42.02
N LEU A 152 32.94 -19.40 41.00
CA LEU A 152 34.12 -18.52 41.10
C LEU A 152 33.79 -17.02 41.29
N LYS A 153 32.52 -16.66 41.49
CA LYS A 153 32.06 -15.28 41.76
C LYS A 153 31.66 -15.05 43.23
N ILE A 154 32.33 -15.73 44.16
CA ILE A 154 32.21 -15.50 45.62
C ILE A 154 33.55 -15.01 46.14
#